data_AF-A0A6B2V5N2-F1
#
_entry.id   AF-A0A6B2V5N2-F1
#
_cell.length_a   1.000
_cell.length_b   1.000
_cell.length_c   1.000
_cell.angle_alpha   90.00
_cell.angle_beta   90.00
_cell.angle_gamma   90.00
#
_symmetry.space_group_name_H-M   'P 1'
#
loop_
_entity.id
_entity.type
_entity.pdbx_description
1 polymer ?
#
loop_
_entity_poly.entity_id
_entity_poly.type
_entity_poly.pdbx_seq_one_letter_code
_entity_poly.pdbx_strand_id
1 'polypeptide(L)' 'PAPAGGHGLLGMRERVTALGGALTTGPRYGGGFRVHAILPATTHAHGPACAQSRARTRTPAPGDAA' A
#
# COMPACT_ATOMS: atom_id res chain seq x y z
N PRO A 1 -13.55 21.23 -8.41
CA PRO A 1 -12.99 19.93 -7.96
C PRO A 1 -11.72 20.16 -7.11
N ALA A 2 -11.77 19.85 -5.81
CA ALA A 2 -10.57 19.89 -4.97
C ALA A 2 -9.63 18.74 -5.41
N PRO A 3 -8.31 18.97 -5.56
CA PRO A 3 -7.39 17.88 -5.83
C PRO A 3 -7.48 16.92 -4.63
N ALA A 4 -7.83 15.65 -4.88
CA ALA A 4 -7.85 14.64 -3.84
C ALA A 4 -6.48 14.65 -3.14
N GLY A 5 -6.48 15.15 -1.90
CA GLY A 5 -5.29 15.61 -1.19
C GLY A 5 -4.23 14.52 -1.09
N GLY A 6 -3.03 14.85 -1.58
CA GLY A 6 -1.87 13.98 -1.62
C GLY A 6 -1.31 13.69 -0.24
N HIS A 7 -1.90 12.73 0.47
CA HIS A 7 -1.35 12.20 1.72
C HIS A 7 -0.53 10.93 1.50
N GLY A 8 -0.38 10.45 0.26
CA GLY A 8 0.24 9.15 -0.02
C GLY A 8 1.66 9.02 0.55
N LEU A 9 2.54 9.97 0.23
CA LEU A 9 3.93 9.96 0.71
C LEU A 9 4.08 10.50 2.14
N LEU A 10 3.29 11.51 2.51
CA LEU A 10 3.30 12.07 3.86
C LEU A 10 2.84 11.01 4.88
N GLY A 11 1.68 10.39 4.65
CA GLY A 11 1.16 9.32 5.49
C GLY A 11 2.03 8.07 5.48
N MET A 12 2.76 7.81 4.39
CA MET A 12 3.76 6.74 4.40
C MET A 12 4.94 7.07 5.30
N ARG A 13 5.43 8.32 5.28
CA ARG A 13 6.52 8.78 6.15
C ARG A 13 6.10 8.72 7.62
N GLU A 14 4.89 9.16 7.94
CA GLU A 14 4.30 9.07 9.28
C GLU A 14 4.28 7.61 9.77
N ARG A 15 3.75 6.69 8.97
CA ARG A 15 3.71 5.25 9.33
C ARG A 15 5.10 4.64 9.52
N VAL A 16 6.03 4.93 8.61
CA VAL A 16 7.40 4.39 8.70
C VAL A 16 8.13 4.94 9.93
N THR A 17 7.98 6.23 10.21
CA THR A 17 8.58 6.87 11.39
C THR A 17 7.96 6.35 12.68
N ALA A 18 6.64 6.13 12.71
CA ALA A 18 5.94 5.57 13.86
C ALA A 18 6.42 4.15 14.21
N LEU A 19 6.85 3.37 13.21
CA LEU A 19 7.45 2.06 13.38
C LEU A 19 8.96 2.10 13.70
N GLY A 20 9.55 3.29 13.88
CA GLY A 20 10.99 3.45 14.10
C GLY A 20 11.85 3.18 12.85
N GLY A 21 11.25 3.25 11.66
CA GLY A 21 11.93 3.08 10.38
C GLY A 21 12.30 4.40 9.69
N ALA A 22 12.81 4.28 8.46
CA ALA A 22 13.19 5.41 7.62
C ALA A 22 12.61 5.29 6.20
N LEU A 23 12.15 6.42 5.63
CA LEU A 23 11.56 6.48 4.28
C LEU A 23 12.30 7.49 3.40
N THR A 24 12.79 7.04 2.25
CA THR A 24 13.38 7.87 1.19
C THR A 24 12.50 7.84 -0.05
N THR A 25 12.22 9.00 -0.63
CA THR A 25 11.35 9.13 -1.82
C THR A 25 11.99 10.06 -2.83
N GLY A 26 11.95 9.74 -4.12
CA GLY A 26 12.46 10.64 -5.15
C GLY A 26 12.38 10.07 -6.56
N PRO A 27 12.61 10.92 -7.59
CA PRO A 27 12.69 10.48 -8.98
C PRO A 27 13.88 9.53 -9.20
N ARG A 28 13.72 8.56 -10.11
CA ARG A 28 14.79 7.62 -10.47
C ARG A 28 15.47 8.06 -11.78
N TYR A 29 16.79 7.90 -11.84
CA TYR A 29 17.55 8.04 -13.09
C TYR A 29 17.01 7.06 -14.14
N GLY A 30 16.66 7.55 -15.33
CA GLY A 30 15.95 6.77 -16.36
C GLY A 30 14.43 6.86 -16.29
N GLY A 31 13.88 7.67 -15.38
CA GLY A 31 12.45 7.93 -15.27
C GLY A 31 11.76 7.18 -14.14
N GLY A 32 10.52 7.60 -13.85
CA GLY A 32 9.71 7.05 -12.77
C GLY A 32 10.07 7.58 -11.38
N PHE A 33 9.40 7.03 -10.37
CA PHE A 33 9.49 7.45 -8.98
C PHE A 33 9.87 6.27 -8.09
N ARG A 34 10.83 6.47 -7.21
CA ARG A 34 11.27 5.49 -6.22
C ARG A 34 10.76 5.87 -4.84
N VAL A 35 10.29 4.85 -4.14
CA VAL A 35 9.98 4.88 -2.71
C VAL A 35 10.78 3.75 -2.07
N HIS A 36 11.58 4.07 -1.06
CA HIS A 36 12.44 3.12 -0.36
C HIS A 36 12.22 3.25 1.15
N ALA A 37 11.71 2.19 1.77
CA ALA A 37 11.41 2.14 3.21
C ALA A 37 12.29 1.10 3.89
N ILE A 38 12.87 1.47 5.03
CA ILE A 38 13.60 0.59 5.94
C ILE A 38 12.78 0.50 7.21
N LEU A 39 12.45 -0.72 7.64
CA LEU A 39 11.64 -0.99 8.83
C LEU A 39 12.36 -2.01 9.71
N PRO A 40 12.26 -1.88 11.05
CA PRO A 40 12.68 -2.94 11.95
C PRO A 40 11.90 -4.23 11.65
N ALA A 41 12.62 -5.33 11.43
CA ALA A 41 12.01 -6.63 11.18
C ALA A 41 11.61 -7.28 12.51
N THR A 42 10.42 -6.97 13.02
CA THR A 42 9.73 -7.81 14.00
C THR A 42 8.88 -8.81 13.23
N THR A 43 9.04 -10.11 13.49
CA THR A 43 8.21 -11.15 12.87
C THR A 43 6.78 -11.02 13.39
N HIS A 44 6.01 -10.11 12.81
CA HIS A 44 4.56 -10.19 12.86
C HIS A 44 4.14 -11.02 11.65
N ALA A 45 4.02 -12.33 11.87
CA ALA A 45 3.61 -13.27 10.84
C ALA A 45 2.18 -12.96 10.39
N HIS A 46 2.02 -12.08 9.39
CA HIS A 46 0.79 -12.06 8.61
C HIS A 46 0.81 -13.30 7.73
N GLY A 47 -0.08 -14.26 8.02
CA GLY A 47 -0.25 -15.47 7.23
C GLY A 47 -0.43 -15.17 5.74
N PRO A 48 -0.25 -16.17 4.86
CA PRO A 48 0.00 -15.97 3.44
C PRO A 48 -1.10 -15.12 2.79
N ALA A 49 -0.77 -13.87 2.46
CA ALA A 49 -1.63 -12.86 1.84
C ALA A 49 -1.94 -13.15 0.35
N CYS A 50 -1.93 -14.41 -0.07
CA CYS A 50 -2.36 -14.80 -1.41
C CYS A 50 -3.90 -14.90 -1.52
N ALA A 51 -4.63 -15.03 -0.41
CA ALA A 51 -6.10 -15.15 -0.40
C ALA A 51 -6.86 -13.81 -0.40
N GLN A 52 -6.27 -12.73 0.13
CA GLN A 52 -7.01 -11.50 0.45
C GLN A 52 -7.23 -10.54 -0.73
N SER A 53 -6.43 -10.66 -1.81
CA SER A 53 -6.55 -9.78 -2.98
C SER A 53 -7.67 -10.21 -3.95
N ARG A 54 -8.09 -11.48 -3.95
CA ARG A 54 -9.16 -11.99 -4.86
C ARG A 54 -10.57 -11.95 -4.25
N ALA A 55 -10.69 -11.92 -2.93
CA ALA A 55 -11.98 -12.05 -2.25
C ALA A 55 -12.84 -10.77 -2.25
N ARG A 56 -12.27 -9.58 -2.52
CA ARG A 56 -12.99 -8.30 -2.37
C ARG A 56 -13.78 -7.85 -3.60
N THR A 57 -13.64 -8.53 -4.75
CA THR A 57 -14.24 -8.09 -6.02
C THR A 57 -15.33 -9.04 -6.55
N ARG A 58 -15.69 -10.10 -5.83
CA ARG A 58 -16.81 -10.95 -6.23
C ARG A 58 -18.09 -10.57 -5.50
N THR A 59 -18.70 -9.47 -5.93
CA THR A 59 -20.16 -9.33 -5.79
C THR A 59 -20.78 -10.49 -6.60
N PRO A 60 -21.66 -11.34 -6.02
CA PRO A 60 -22.40 -12.30 -6.83
C PRO A 60 -23.27 -11.52 -7.82
N ALA A 61 -23.11 -11.79 -9.11
CA ALA A 61 -24.02 -11.29 -10.12
C ALA A 61 -25.42 -11.89 -9.86
N PRO A 62 -26.50 -11.09 -9.87
CA PRO A 62 -27.85 -11.64 -9.92
C PRO A 62 -28.04 -12.27 -11.31
N GLY A 63 -27.85 -13.59 -11.39
CA GLY A 63 -27.99 -14.39 -12.62
C GLY A 63 -28.76 -15.69 -12.42
N ASP A 64 -29.16 -16.06 -11.20
CA ASP A 64 -30.16 -17.11 -10.92
C ASP A 64 -31.59 -16.62 -11.20
N ALA A 65 -31.77 -15.92 -12.32
CA ALA A 65 -33.07 -15.46 -12.82
C ALA A 65 -33.13 -15.73 -14.34
N ALA A 66 -33.13 -17.01 -14.70
CA ALA A 66 -33.67 -17.52 -15.94
C ALA A 66 -34.15 -18.96 -15.73
#